data_AF-A0A832GNZ3-F1
#
_entry.id   AF-A0A832GNZ3-F1
#
_cell.length_a   1.000
_cell.length_b   1.000
_cell.length_c   1.000
_cell.angle_alpha   90.00
_cell.angle_beta   90.00
_cell.angle_gamma   90.00
#
_symmetry.space_group_name_H-M   'P 1'
#
loop_
_entity.id
_entity.type
_entity.pdbx_description
1 polymer ?
#
loop_
_entity_poly.entity_id
_entity_poly.type
_entity_poly.pdbx_seq_one_letter_code
_entity_poly.pdbx_strand_id
1 'polypeptide(L)'
;MDWEKKAKEVLLDKVSKAEKGYEVSGCFGLNSCPNALNTSEELLKNLEIILEEEKITEFLKEKVKGPLKAHHKFKVGLSECPNACSQIQITDFALHGVIKVEINPKACSFCGSCLEVCEEKAIKLTDYGPKINEERCVGCGHCVKICPEEALSEGFRGYKIYLGGKLGRHPRLATFLTYAEAHEVLDIFRRVINLYKQYNEKGERLGAIIERLGWDEVKRLLLED
;
A
#
# COMPACT_ATOMS: atom_id res chain seq x y z
N MET A 1 9.76 -11.82 -39.63
CA MET A 1 11.10 -11.50 -39.06
C MET A 1 11.02 -10.58 -37.84
N ASP A 2 10.60 -9.32 -37.92
CA ASP A 2 10.55 -8.44 -36.72
C ASP A 2 9.42 -8.81 -35.73
N TRP A 3 8.25 -9.17 -36.25
CA TRP A 3 7.09 -9.55 -35.43
C TRP A 3 7.28 -10.88 -34.66
N GLU A 4 8.03 -11.84 -35.21
CA GLU A 4 8.31 -13.14 -34.57
C GLU A 4 9.29 -12.98 -33.41
N LYS A 5 10.31 -12.13 -33.56
CA LYS A 5 11.25 -11.80 -32.51
C LYS A 5 10.53 -11.10 -31.35
N LYS A 6 9.70 -10.11 -31.67
CA LYS A 6 8.87 -9.39 -30.70
C LYS A 6 7.86 -10.31 -30.01
N ALA A 7 7.24 -11.24 -30.74
CA ALA A 7 6.35 -12.24 -30.18
C ALA A 7 7.09 -13.20 -29.23
N LYS A 8 8.31 -13.62 -29.59
CA LYS A 8 9.15 -14.49 -28.76
C LYS A 8 9.62 -13.77 -27.48
N GLU A 9 10.00 -12.49 -27.56
CA GLU A 9 10.33 -11.67 -26.40
C GLU A 9 9.14 -11.49 -25.46
N VAL A 10 7.95 -11.20 -26.00
CA VAL A 10 6.70 -11.12 -25.21
C VAL A 10 6.35 -12.47 -24.57
N LEU A 11 6.57 -13.58 -25.27
CA LEU A 11 6.37 -14.92 -24.73
C LEU A 11 7.35 -15.22 -23.59
N LEU A 12 8.63 -14.89 -23.76
CA LEU A 12 9.66 -15.07 -22.73
C LEU A 12 9.37 -14.21 -21.49
N ASP A 13 8.95 -12.95 -21.65
CA ASP A 13 8.51 -12.09 -20.55
C ASP A 13 7.29 -12.65 -19.83
N LYS A 14 6.29 -13.15 -20.57
CA LYS A 14 5.11 -13.79 -19.98
C LYS A 14 5.46 -15.08 -19.22
N VAL A 15 6.38 -15.88 -19.73
CA VAL A 15 6.86 -17.10 -19.06
C VAL A 15 7.64 -16.74 -17.79
N SER A 16 8.59 -15.81 -17.88
CA SER A 16 9.35 -15.30 -16.72
C SER A 16 8.43 -14.77 -15.63
N LYS A 17 7.43 -13.94 -16.00
CA LYS A 17 6.41 -13.46 -15.07
C LYS A 17 5.55 -14.59 -14.52
N ALA A 18 5.24 -15.64 -15.28
CA ALA A 18 4.47 -16.78 -14.78
C ALA A 18 5.25 -17.61 -13.75
N GLU A 19 6.58 -17.65 -13.86
CA GLU A 19 7.48 -18.38 -12.95
C GLU A 19 7.82 -17.62 -11.67
N LYS A 20 7.66 -16.28 -11.65
CA LYS A 20 7.93 -15.43 -10.48
C LYS A 20 6.93 -15.68 -9.35
N GLY A 21 7.45 -15.95 -8.15
CA GLY A 21 6.74 -16.17 -6.88
C GLY A 21 5.87 -15.00 -6.42
N TYR A 22 6.05 -13.84 -7.00
CA TYR A 22 5.46 -12.62 -6.51
C TYR A 22 5.18 -11.63 -7.65
N GLU A 23 4.49 -10.55 -7.32
CA GLU A 23 4.18 -9.45 -8.21
C GLU A 23 4.29 -8.15 -7.41
N VAL A 24 5.06 -7.20 -7.93
CA VAL A 24 5.18 -5.85 -7.36
C VAL A 24 4.56 -4.88 -8.36
N SER A 25 3.64 -4.05 -7.88
CA SER A 25 2.88 -3.13 -8.73
C SER A 25 2.83 -1.73 -8.11
N GLY A 26 3.06 -0.73 -8.96
CA GLY A 26 2.97 0.69 -8.62
C GLY A 26 1.92 1.40 -9.46
N CYS A 27 1.38 2.52 -8.96
CA CYS A 27 0.49 3.37 -9.74
C CYS A 27 1.28 4.32 -10.67
N PHE A 28 0.56 5.02 -11.56
CA PHE A 28 1.15 6.04 -12.44
C PHE A 28 1.82 7.22 -11.69
N GLY A 29 1.52 7.37 -10.39
CA GLY A 29 2.15 8.36 -9.51
C GLY A 29 3.66 8.27 -9.40
N LEU A 30 4.25 7.10 -9.68
CA LEU A 30 5.70 6.91 -9.75
C LEU A 30 6.37 7.59 -10.95
N ASN A 31 5.63 8.28 -11.82
CA ASN A 31 6.21 9.00 -12.95
C ASN A 31 5.81 10.49 -12.93
N SER A 32 4.50 10.80 -12.93
CA SER A 32 4.05 12.19 -13.14
C SER A 32 2.59 12.49 -12.76
N CYS A 33 1.98 11.72 -11.85
CA CYS A 33 0.59 11.99 -11.44
C CYS A 33 0.52 13.23 -10.53
N PRO A 34 -0.36 14.22 -10.80
CA PRO A 34 -0.49 15.42 -9.95
C PRO A 34 -1.08 15.13 -8.57
N ASN A 35 -1.68 13.95 -8.37
CA ASN A 35 -2.24 13.53 -7.10
C ASN A 35 -1.22 12.77 -6.24
N ALA A 36 -0.02 12.47 -6.75
CA ALA A 36 0.97 11.71 -6.01
C ALA A 36 1.39 12.47 -4.74
N LEU A 37 1.36 11.77 -3.60
CA LEU A 37 1.74 12.33 -2.31
C LEU A 37 3.15 11.92 -1.89
N ASN A 38 3.80 10.96 -2.51
CA ASN A 38 5.19 10.66 -2.22
C ASN A 38 5.97 10.41 -3.51
N THR A 39 7.27 10.19 -3.34
CA THR A 39 8.18 9.72 -4.38
C THR A 39 8.69 8.34 -3.96
N SER A 40 8.01 7.28 -4.38
CA SER A 40 8.25 5.92 -3.88
C SER A 40 8.99 4.98 -4.84
N GLU A 41 9.63 5.48 -5.91
CA GLU A 41 10.32 4.64 -6.90
C GLU A 41 11.37 3.72 -6.25
N GLU A 42 12.25 4.30 -5.44
CA GLU A 42 13.30 3.56 -4.72
C GLU A 42 12.70 2.60 -3.68
N LEU A 43 11.65 3.03 -2.98
CA LEU A 43 10.94 2.17 -2.03
C LEU A 43 10.37 0.92 -2.72
N LEU A 44 9.71 1.08 -3.87
CA LEU A 44 9.13 -0.04 -4.60
C LEU A 44 10.22 -1.02 -5.07
N LYS A 45 11.34 -0.50 -5.56
CA LYS A 45 12.51 -1.30 -5.95
C LYS A 45 13.08 -2.07 -4.75
N ASN A 46 13.20 -1.42 -3.60
CA ASN A 46 13.72 -2.07 -2.39
C ASN A 46 12.79 -3.16 -1.86
N LEU A 47 11.47 -3.00 -1.97
CA LEU A 47 10.50 -4.07 -1.67
C LEU A 47 10.69 -5.28 -2.60
N GLU A 48 10.93 -5.05 -3.88
CA GLU A 48 11.22 -6.13 -4.83
C GLU A 48 12.53 -6.85 -4.50
N ILE A 49 13.60 -6.10 -4.18
CA ILE A 49 14.88 -6.67 -3.75
C ILE A 49 14.71 -7.58 -2.53
N ILE A 50 13.92 -7.17 -1.53
CA ILE A 50 13.66 -7.99 -0.34
C ILE A 50 12.99 -9.33 -0.71
N LEU A 51 12.04 -9.32 -1.64
CA LEU A 51 11.39 -10.56 -2.09
C LEU A 51 12.37 -11.51 -2.80
N GLU A 52 13.37 -10.97 -3.49
CA GLU A 52 14.46 -11.73 -4.12
C GLU A 52 15.42 -12.29 -3.08
N GLU A 53 15.89 -11.45 -2.15
CA GLU A 53 16.78 -11.85 -1.05
C GLU A 53 16.15 -12.94 -0.17
N GLU A 54 14.85 -12.82 0.11
CA GLU A 54 14.09 -13.79 0.91
C GLU A 54 13.69 -15.06 0.15
N LYS A 55 14.06 -15.16 -1.13
CA LYS A 55 13.82 -16.33 -2.01
C LYS A 55 12.36 -16.76 -2.05
N ILE A 56 11.45 -15.79 -2.18
CA ILE A 56 10.00 -16.05 -2.12
C ILE A 56 9.52 -16.97 -3.22
N THR A 57 10.15 -16.92 -4.40
CA THR A 57 9.81 -17.80 -5.52
C THR A 57 10.12 -19.25 -5.20
N GLU A 58 11.32 -19.53 -4.70
CA GLU A 58 11.78 -20.86 -4.31
C GLU A 58 10.93 -21.40 -3.16
N PHE A 59 10.71 -20.57 -2.13
CA PHE A 59 9.86 -20.88 -0.99
C PHE A 59 8.46 -21.33 -1.43
N LEU A 60 7.80 -20.58 -2.33
CA LEU A 60 6.47 -20.92 -2.80
C LEU A 60 6.47 -22.19 -3.66
N LYS A 61 7.51 -22.42 -4.49
CA LYS A 61 7.65 -23.65 -5.28
C LYS A 61 7.73 -24.89 -4.39
N GLU A 62 8.36 -24.79 -3.22
CA GLU A 62 8.43 -25.90 -2.23
C GLU A 62 7.08 -26.15 -1.54
N LYS A 63 6.26 -25.10 -1.36
CA LYS A 63 4.98 -25.18 -0.64
C LYS A 63 3.81 -25.66 -1.50
N VAL A 64 3.80 -25.34 -2.79
CA VAL A 64 2.67 -25.61 -3.69
C VAL A 64 2.79 -26.99 -4.36
N LYS A 65 1.65 -27.62 -4.64
CA LYS A 65 1.61 -28.86 -5.42
C LYS A 65 1.58 -28.53 -6.91
N GLY A 66 2.65 -28.88 -7.62
CA GLY A 66 2.77 -28.67 -9.07
C GLY A 66 3.30 -27.27 -9.41
N PRO A 67 3.04 -26.76 -10.64
CA PRO A 67 3.59 -25.49 -11.07
C PRO A 67 3.00 -24.32 -10.29
N LEU A 68 3.82 -23.29 -10.08
CA LEU A 68 3.38 -22.02 -9.51
C LEU A 68 2.29 -21.38 -10.40
N LYS A 69 1.30 -20.76 -9.77
CA LYS A 69 0.13 -20.15 -10.44
C LYS A 69 -0.10 -18.76 -9.87
N ALA A 70 -0.84 -17.93 -10.60
CA ALA A 70 -1.11 -16.55 -10.20
C ALA A 70 -1.75 -16.40 -8.81
N HIS A 71 -2.56 -17.35 -8.36
CA HIS A 71 -3.20 -17.30 -7.04
C HIS A 71 -2.28 -17.71 -5.89
N HIS A 72 -1.09 -18.24 -6.17
CA HIS A 72 -0.06 -18.52 -5.16
C HIS A 72 0.85 -17.30 -4.93
N LYS A 73 0.91 -16.38 -5.89
CA LYS A 73 1.89 -15.30 -5.86
C LYS A 73 1.68 -14.34 -4.70
N PHE A 74 2.76 -13.98 -4.00
CA PHE A 74 2.74 -12.87 -3.04
C PHE A 74 2.67 -11.53 -3.80
N LYS A 75 1.72 -10.66 -3.48
CA LYS A 75 1.48 -9.42 -4.20
C LYS A 75 1.77 -8.20 -3.34
N VAL A 76 2.57 -7.29 -3.88
CA VAL A 76 2.84 -5.97 -3.32
C VAL A 76 2.20 -4.92 -4.22
N GLY A 77 1.46 -3.99 -3.62
CA GLY A 77 0.82 -2.88 -4.30
C GLY A 77 1.20 -1.55 -3.65
N LEU A 78 1.56 -0.56 -4.47
CA LEU A 78 1.82 0.81 -4.02
C LEU A 78 0.99 1.80 -4.82
N SER A 79 0.25 2.65 -4.12
CA SER A 79 -0.42 3.82 -4.71
C SER A 79 -0.03 5.07 -3.94
N GLU A 80 0.38 6.11 -4.67
CA GLU A 80 0.88 7.36 -4.11
C GLU A 80 -0.20 8.24 -3.47
N CYS A 81 -1.49 7.89 -3.63
CA CYS A 81 -2.59 8.72 -3.17
C CYS A 81 -3.86 7.91 -2.88
N PRO A 82 -4.86 8.52 -2.21
CA PRO A 82 -6.17 7.95 -1.90
C PRO A 82 -6.89 7.22 -3.04
N ASN A 83 -6.69 7.62 -4.29
CA ASN A 83 -7.37 7.03 -5.45
C ASN A 83 -6.99 5.56 -5.72
N ALA A 84 -5.85 5.10 -5.17
CA ALA A 84 -5.49 3.68 -5.16
C ALA A 84 -5.48 2.98 -6.54
N CYS A 85 -5.03 3.67 -7.60
CA CYS A 85 -5.13 3.18 -8.99
C CYS A 85 -4.44 1.84 -9.25
N SER A 86 -3.48 1.40 -8.41
CA SER A 86 -2.84 0.09 -8.51
C SER A 86 -3.62 -1.04 -7.81
N GLN A 87 -4.87 -0.80 -7.40
CA GLN A 87 -5.75 -1.79 -6.75
C GLN A 87 -5.11 -2.39 -5.48
N ILE A 88 -4.48 -1.54 -4.67
CA ILE A 88 -3.76 -1.97 -3.47
C ILE A 88 -4.64 -2.72 -2.46
N GLN A 89 -5.95 -2.51 -2.48
CA GLN A 89 -6.88 -3.14 -1.53
C GLN A 89 -6.96 -4.66 -1.69
N ILE A 90 -6.44 -5.22 -2.79
CA ILE A 90 -6.47 -6.66 -3.10
C ILE A 90 -5.08 -7.32 -3.15
N THR A 91 -4.04 -6.65 -2.61
CA THR A 91 -2.67 -7.18 -2.53
C THR A 91 -2.32 -7.67 -1.11
N ASP A 92 -1.32 -8.56 -0.98
CA ASP A 92 -0.91 -9.08 0.34
C ASP A 92 -0.27 -7.99 1.18
N PHE A 93 0.55 -7.15 0.57
CA PHE A 93 1.14 -5.97 1.20
C PHE A 93 0.79 -4.75 0.36
N ALA A 94 0.20 -3.75 0.98
CA ALA A 94 -0.39 -2.61 0.30
C ALA A 94 0.08 -1.32 0.96
N LEU A 95 0.61 -0.42 0.14
CA LEU A 95 1.06 0.91 0.54
C LEU A 95 0.17 1.96 -0.09
N HIS A 96 -0.40 2.79 0.78
CA HIS A 96 -1.28 3.89 0.39
C HIS A 96 -0.71 5.22 0.86
N GLY A 97 -0.24 6.05 -0.08
CA GLY A 97 0.29 7.37 0.22
C GLY A 97 -0.73 8.23 0.98
N VAL A 98 -0.27 8.91 2.03
CA VAL A 98 -1.13 9.69 2.92
C VAL A 98 -0.38 10.89 3.49
N ILE A 99 -1.11 11.99 3.69
CA ILE A 99 -0.73 13.10 4.55
C ILE A 99 -1.68 13.14 5.76
N LYS A 100 -1.13 13.15 6.99
CA LYS A 100 -1.89 13.57 8.17
C LYS A 100 -1.73 15.06 8.36
N VAL A 101 -2.84 15.72 8.60
CA VAL A 101 -2.92 17.18 8.68
C VAL A 101 -2.76 17.60 10.14
N GLU A 102 -1.85 18.53 10.38
CA GLU A 102 -1.77 19.27 11.63
C GLU A 102 -2.55 20.58 11.49
N ILE A 103 -3.18 21.03 12.58
CA ILE A 103 -4.02 22.21 12.57
C ILE A 103 -3.47 23.21 13.59
N ASN A 104 -3.22 24.44 13.13
CA ASN A 104 -3.01 25.60 13.97
C ASN A 104 -4.25 26.50 13.91
N PRO A 105 -5.20 26.34 14.86
CA PRO A 105 -6.47 27.04 14.77
C PRO A 105 -6.33 28.56 14.95
N LYS A 106 -5.26 29.03 15.62
CA LYS A 106 -4.99 30.46 15.84
C LYS A 106 -4.63 31.22 14.56
N ALA A 107 -4.11 30.52 13.55
CA ALA A 107 -3.81 31.10 12.25
C ALA A 107 -5.05 31.16 11.34
N CYS A 108 -6.15 30.50 11.69
CA CYS A 108 -7.29 30.40 10.80
C CYS A 108 -8.06 31.72 10.69
N SER A 109 -8.22 32.23 9.46
CA SER A 109 -9.05 33.40 9.13
C SER A 109 -10.53 33.06 8.87
N PHE A 110 -10.94 31.79 9.06
CA PHE A 110 -12.30 31.30 8.82
C PHE A 110 -12.80 31.45 7.37
N CYS A 111 -11.89 31.57 6.39
CA CYS A 111 -12.23 31.79 4.97
C CYS A 111 -13.01 30.65 4.31
N GLY A 112 -12.93 29.42 4.85
CA GLY A 112 -13.69 28.27 4.36
C GLY A 112 -13.08 27.49 3.19
N SER A 113 -11.93 27.89 2.63
CA SER A 113 -11.34 27.23 1.45
C SER A 113 -11.05 25.73 1.64
N CYS A 114 -10.69 25.31 2.86
CA CYS A 114 -10.47 23.90 3.17
C CYS A 114 -11.78 23.08 3.15
N LEU A 115 -12.94 23.69 3.42
CA LEU A 115 -14.24 23.04 3.34
C LEU A 115 -14.63 22.81 1.88
N GLU A 116 -14.38 23.81 1.01
CA GLU A 116 -14.73 23.77 -0.41
C GLU A 116 -13.94 22.69 -1.17
N VAL A 117 -12.64 22.54 -0.88
CA VAL A 117 -11.78 21.56 -1.57
C VAL A 117 -11.94 20.13 -1.05
N CYS A 118 -12.62 19.93 0.10
CA CYS A 118 -12.72 18.62 0.74
C CYS A 118 -13.90 17.81 0.15
N GLU A 119 -13.61 17.00 -0.88
CA GLU A 119 -14.60 16.13 -1.52
C GLU A 119 -15.27 15.15 -0.54
N GLU A 120 -14.51 14.68 0.46
CA GLU A 120 -15.00 13.77 1.51
C GLU A 120 -15.91 14.42 2.56
N LYS A 121 -16.02 15.77 2.53
CA LYS A 121 -16.72 16.54 3.56
C LYS A 121 -16.26 16.14 4.98
N ALA A 122 -14.94 15.95 5.11
CA ALA A 122 -14.29 15.57 6.37
C ALA A 122 -14.03 16.79 7.25
N ILE A 123 -14.03 18.01 6.70
CA ILE A 123 -13.72 19.23 7.43
C ILE A 123 -14.99 19.96 7.86
N LYS A 124 -15.03 20.37 9.12
CA LYS A 124 -16.03 21.31 9.65
C LYS A 124 -15.31 22.53 10.22
N LEU A 125 -15.86 23.71 9.99
CA LEU A 125 -15.42 24.92 10.67
C LEU A 125 -16.19 25.05 11.98
N THR A 126 -15.48 25.19 13.09
CA THR A 126 -16.02 25.43 14.43
C THR A 126 -15.65 26.85 14.87
N ASP A 127 -16.17 27.31 16.01
CA ASP A 127 -15.81 28.61 16.59
C ASP A 127 -14.30 28.75 16.89
N TYR A 128 -13.59 27.62 16.98
CA TYR A 128 -12.16 27.58 17.28
C TYR A 128 -11.28 27.35 16.04
N GLY A 129 -11.85 27.17 14.85
CA GLY A 129 -11.13 26.83 13.62
C GLY A 129 -11.55 25.49 13.02
N PRO A 130 -10.80 24.98 12.02
CA PRO A 130 -11.17 23.76 11.31
C PRO A 130 -10.98 22.53 12.20
N LYS A 131 -11.90 21.57 12.07
CA LYS A 131 -11.84 20.25 12.69
C LYS A 131 -12.01 19.19 11.62
N ILE A 132 -11.11 18.22 11.60
CA ILE A 132 -11.13 17.10 10.66
C ILE A 132 -11.82 15.89 11.31
N ASN A 133 -12.71 15.25 10.56
CA ASN A 133 -13.21 13.93 10.87
C ASN A 133 -12.27 12.88 10.24
N GLU A 134 -11.48 12.23 11.10
CA GLU A 134 -10.48 11.24 10.69
C GLU A 134 -11.08 9.99 10.01
N GLU A 135 -12.32 9.62 10.30
CA GLU A 135 -12.99 8.48 9.65
C GLU A 135 -13.35 8.77 8.19
N ARG A 136 -13.55 10.04 7.85
CA ARG A 136 -13.83 10.50 6.47
C ARG A 136 -12.58 10.99 5.75
N CYS A 137 -11.59 11.46 6.49
CA CYS A 137 -10.38 12.00 5.90
C CYS A 137 -9.60 10.90 5.18
N VAL A 138 -9.49 11.02 3.86
CA VAL A 138 -8.65 10.12 3.06
C VAL A 138 -7.17 10.51 3.09
N GLY A 139 -6.84 11.70 3.60
CA GLY A 139 -5.46 12.18 3.73
C GLY A 139 -4.82 12.61 2.40
N CYS A 140 -5.61 13.21 1.49
CA CYS A 140 -5.14 13.73 0.21
C CYS A 140 -4.33 15.03 0.29
N GLY A 141 -4.35 15.73 1.44
CA GLY A 141 -3.62 16.98 1.64
C GLY A 141 -4.12 18.21 0.86
N HIS A 142 -5.23 18.11 0.10
CA HIS A 142 -5.74 19.26 -0.66
C HIS A 142 -6.07 20.48 0.23
N CYS A 143 -6.56 20.24 1.44
CA CYS A 143 -6.86 21.30 2.40
C CYS A 143 -5.62 22.05 2.90
N VAL A 144 -4.48 21.35 3.01
CA VAL A 144 -3.18 21.96 3.33
C VAL A 144 -2.74 22.86 2.18
N LYS A 145 -2.77 22.35 0.96
CA LYS A 145 -2.33 23.07 -0.24
C LYS A 145 -3.12 24.36 -0.51
N ILE A 146 -4.41 24.39 -0.19
CA ILE A 146 -5.27 25.55 -0.49
C ILE A 146 -5.34 26.56 0.65
N CYS A 147 -4.84 26.25 1.85
CA CYS A 147 -5.03 27.13 3.01
C CYS A 147 -4.13 28.38 2.89
N PRO A 148 -4.69 29.59 2.72
CA PRO A 148 -3.86 30.79 2.53
C PRO A 148 -3.14 31.23 3.80
N GLU A 149 -3.67 30.87 4.97
CA GLU A 149 -3.11 31.24 6.28
C GLU A 149 -2.16 30.18 6.86
N GLU A 150 -1.94 29.08 6.14
CA GLU A 150 -1.16 27.93 6.63
C GLU A 150 -1.68 27.37 7.98
N ALA A 151 -2.97 27.56 8.25
CA ALA A 151 -3.63 27.03 9.44
C ALA A 151 -3.79 25.50 9.42
N LEU A 152 -3.64 24.88 8.24
CA LEU A 152 -3.52 23.43 8.06
C LEU A 152 -2.17 23.15 7.42
N SER A 153 -1.36 22.30 8.06
CA SER A 153 -0.01 21.93 7.63
C SER A 153 0.15 20.41 7.58
N GLU A 154 1.26 19.94 7.01
CA GLU A 154 1.61 18.53 7.00
C GLU A 154 2.23 18.13 8.32
N GLY A 155 1.52 17.35 9.13
CA GLY A 155 2.06 16.79 10.38
C GLY A 155 2.80 15.46 10.15
N PHE A 156 2.40 14.71 9.13
CA PHE A 156 3.06 13.46 8.71
C PHE A 156 2.82 13.20 7.24
N ARG A 157 3.84 12.71 6.53
CA ARG A 157 3.76 12.26 5.14
C ARG A 157 4.40 10.88 5.03
N GLY A 158 3.67 9.92 4.49
CA GLY A 158 4.15 8.56 4.36
C GLY A 158 3.08 7.63 3.82
N TYR A 159 2.94 6.45 4.42
CA TYR A 159 2.07 5.39 3.93
C TYR A 159 1.14 4.86 5.03
N LYS A 160 -0.11 4.57 4.66
CA LYS A 160 -0.93 3.58 5.35
C LYS A 160 -0.55 2.20 4.81
N ILE A 161 -0.18 1.29 5.70
CA ILE A 161 0.11 -0.10 5.37
C ILE A 161 -1.16 -0.92 5.58
N TYR A 162 -1.55 -1.70 4.57
CA TYR A 162 -2.62 -2.68 4.66
C TYR A 162 -2.10 -4.07 4.31
N LEU A 163 -2.67 -5.11 4.93
CA LEU A 163 -2.25 -6.49 4.73
C LEU A 163 -3.39 -7.42 4.32
N GLY A 164 -3.06 -8.43 3.53
CA GLY A 164 -3.89 -9.62 3.34
C GLY A 164 -5.01 -9.50 2.30
N GLY A 165 -4.96 -8.50 1.42
CA GLY A 165 -5.86 -8.42 0.28
C GLY A 165 -5.64 -9.56 -0.70
N LYS A 166 -6.73 -10.16 -1.18
CA LYS A 166 -6.69 -11.18 -2.23
C LYS A 166 -8.00 -11.25 -3.00
N LEU A 167 -7.88 -11.59 -4.28
CA LEU A 167 -8.99 -12.11 -5.08
C LEU A 167 -8.92 -13.64 -5.17
N GLY A 168 -9.89 -14.24 -5.83
CA GLY A 168 -9.99 -15.69 -6.04
C GLY A 168 -11.24 -16.27 -5.40
N ARG A 169 -11.20 -17.56 -5.04
CA ARG A 169 -12.37 -18.28 -4.50
C ARG A 169 -12.90 -17.70 -3.18
N HIS A 170 -12.01 -17.11 -2.40
CA HIS A 170 -12.33 -16.45 -1.13
C HIS A 170 -11.75 -15.03 -1.15
N PRO A 171 -12.44 -14.07 -1.77
CA PRO A 171 -11.95 -12.71 -1.88
C PRO A 171 -11.96 -12.02 -0.51
N ARG A 172 -10.98 -11.14 -0.29
CA ARG A 172 -10.81 -10.35 0.93
C ARG A 172 -10.12 -9.03 0.60
N LEU A 173 -10.59 -7.95 1.23
CA LEU A 173 -9.89 -6.66 1.20
C LEU A 173 -8.79 -6.62 2.26
N ALA A 174 -7.69 -5.93 1.92
CA ALA A 174 -6.58 -5.72 2.82
C ALA A 174 -7.02 -4.94 4.08
N THR A 175 -6.47 -5.30 5.24
CA THR A 175 -6.81 -4.74 6.55
C THR A 175 -5.72 -3.78 7.01
N PHE A 176 -6.11 -2.62 7.53
CA PHE A 176 -5.18 -1.56 7.96
C PHE A 176 -4.31 -2.00 9.14
N LEU A 177 -2.99 -1.95 8.97
CA LEU A 177 -1.98 -2.28 9.98
C LEU A 177 -1.54 -1.05 10.77
N THR A 178 -0.84 -0.12 10.09
CA THR A 178 -0.21 1.04 10.72
C THR A 178 0.12 2.12 9.69
N TYR A 179 0.51 3.29 10.18
CA TYR A 179 1.19 4.32 9.41
C TYR A 179 2.70 4.12 9.51
N ALA A 180 3.44 4.47 8.46
CA ALA A 180 4.89 4.37 8.42
C ALA A 180 5.50 5.36 7.42
N GLU A 181 6.65 5.91 7.76
CA GLU A 181 7.54 6.58 6.81
C GLU A 181 8.24 5.56 5.91
N ALA A 182 8.86 6.03 4.82
CA ALA A 182 9.47 5.14 3.82
C ALA A 182 10.53 4.19 4.40
N HIS A 183 11.31 4.64 5.39
CA HIS A 183 12.35 3.83 6.02
C HIS A 183 11.75 2.72 6.89
N GLU A 184 10.72 3.03 7.69
CA GLU A 184 10.01 2.07 8.55
C GLU A 184 9.25 1.00 7.74
N VAL A 185 8.76 1.34 6.54
CA VAL A 185 8.07 0.40 5.65
C VAL A 185 8.93 -0.83 5.35
N LEU A 186 10.23 -0.66 5.13
CA LEU A 186 11.14 -1.76 4.77
C LEU A 186 11.35 -2.75 5.93
N ASP A 187 11.37 -2.25 7.17
CA ASP A 187 11.49 -3.08 8.37
C ASP A 187 10.19 -3.86 8.61
N ILE A 188 9.05 -3.18 8.51
CA ILE A 188 7.73 -3.80 8.62
C ILE A 188 7.55 -4.87 7.53
N PHE A 189 7.99 -4.58 6.30
CA PHE A 189 7.89 -5.54 5.20
C PHE A 189 8.67 -6.81 5.48
N ARG A 190 9.90 -6.72 6.00
CA ARG A 190 10.69 -7.90 6.40
C ARG A 190 9.98 -8.73 7.47
N ARG A 191 9.40 -8.08 8.50
CA ARG A 191 8.61 -8.76 9.54
C ARG A 191 7.41 -9.49 8.91
N VAL A 192 6.71 -8.86 7.97
CA VAL A 192 5.59 -9.47 7.23
C VAL A 192 6.04 -10.68 6.42
N ILE A 193 7.18 -10.60 5.73
CA ILE A 193 7.73 -11.73 4.97
C ILE A 193 8.12 -12.89 5.89
N ASN A 194 8.73 -12.61 7.04
CA ASN A 194 9.05 -13.63 8.04
C ASN A 194 7.81 -14.32 8.58
N LEU A 195 6.79 -13.54 8.96
CA LEU A 195 5.48 -14.07 9.38
C LEU A 195 4.85 -14.91 8.26
N TYR A 196 4.85 -14.41 7.03
CA TYR A 196 4.33 -15.13 5.87
C TYR A 196 5.02 -16.49 5.71
N LYS A 197 6.36 -16.53 5.72
CA LYS A 197 7.14 -17.76 5.56
C LYS A 197 6.91 -18.75 6.71
N GLN A 198 6.89 -18.25 7.95
CA GLN A 198 6.70 -19.05 9.16
C GLN A 198 5.34 -19.75 9.18
N TYR A 199 4.28 -19.03 8.83
CA TYR A 199 2.92 -19.53 8.98
C TYR A 199 2.32 -20.07 7.67
N ASN A 200 2.99 -20.00 6.53
CA ASN A 200 2.47 -20.57 5.29
C ASN A 200 2.59 -22.11 5.29
N GLU A 201 1.45 -22.78 5.11
CA GLU A 201 1.39 -24.24 5.16
C GLU A 201 1.45 -24.87 3.76
N LYS A 202 0.73 -24.32 2.80
CA LYS A 202 0.43 -24.94 1.49
C LYS A 202 0.47 -23.95 0.33
N GLY A 203 1.24 -22.87 0.46
CA GLY A 203 1.38 -21.84 -0.56
C GLY A 203 0.16 -20.92 -0.64
N GLU A 204 -0.59 -20.79 0.46
CA GLU A 204 -1.69 -19.84 0.55
C GLU A 204 -1.21 -18.39 0.53
N ARG A 205 -2.11 -17.47 0.20
CA ARG A 205 -1.88 -16.02 0.24
C ARG A 205 -1.91 -15.52 1.68
N LEU A 206 -1.28 -14.38 1.97
CA LEU A 206 -1.19 -13.83 3.33
C LEU A 206 -2.57 -13.62 3.96
N GLY A 207 -3.56 -13.23 3.16
CA GLY A 207 -4.94 -13.06 3.64
C GLY A 207 -5.55 -14.30 4.28
N ALA A 208 -5.20 -15.51 3.80
CA ALA A 208 -5.67 -16.77 4.39
C ALA A 208 -4.94 -17.11 5.69
N ILE A 209 -3.65 -16.77 5.79
CA ILE A 209 -2.88 -16.89 7.04
C ILE A 209 -3.48 -15.97 8.10
N ILE A 210 -3.78 -14.72 7.74
CA ILE A 210 -4.42 -13.76 8.64
C ILE A 210 -5.81 -14.25 9.08
N GLU A 211 -6.61 -14.82 8.18
CA GLU A 211 -7.91 -15.42 8.54
C GLU A 211 -7.74 -16.56 9.57
N ARG A 212 -6.69 -17.38 9.44
CA ARG A 212 -6.43 -18.49 10.35
C ARG A 212 -5.86 -18.05 11.71
N LEU A 213 -4.96 -17.08 11.74
CA LEU A 213 -4.34 -16.60 12.98
C LEU A 213 -5.22 -15.61 13.75
N GLY A 214 -6.08 -14.87 13.05
CA GLY A 214 -6.80 -13.72 13.60
C GLY A 214 -5.99 -12.44 13.44
N TRP A 215 -6.70 -11.31 13.23
CA TRP A 215 -6.05 -10.04 12.93
C TRP A 215 -5.29 -9.46 14.11
N ASP A 216 -5.83 -9.57 15.33
CA ASP A 216 -5.19 -9.03 16.53
C ASP A 216 -3.85 -9.71 16.81
N GLU A 217 -3.78 -11.04 16.63
CA GLU A 217 -2.54 -11.80 16.78
C GLU A 217 -1.51 -11.42 15.72
N VAL A 218 -1.93 -11.27 14.45
CA VAL A 218 -1.03 -10.81 13.39
C VAL A 218 -0.48 -9.41 13.69
N LYS A 219 -1.33 -8.50 14.18
CA LYS A 219 -0.91 -7.15 14.54
C LYS A 219 0.11 -7.20 15.68
N ARG A 220 -0.14 -8.01 16.71
CA ARG A 220 0.78 -8.25 17.84
C ARG A 220 2.14 -8.74 17.35
N LEU A 221 2.17 -9.79 16.53
CA LEU A 221 3.41 -10.39 16.00
C LEU A 221 4.24 -9.45 15.11
N LEU A 222 3.63 -8.41 14.54
CA LEU A 222 4.31 -7.48 13.65
C LEU A 222 4.78 -6.20 14.33
N LEU A 223 3.99 -5.70 15.30
CA LEU A 223 4.17 -4.37 15.87
C LEU A 223 4.62 -4.37 17.34
N GLU A 224 4.51 -5.49 18.05
CA GLU A 224 5.01 -5.65 19.41
C GLU A 224 6.29 -6.48 19.40
N ASP A 225 7.27 -6.10 20.22
CA ASP A 225 8.56 -6.81 20.36
C ASP A 225 8.43 -8.14 21.11
#